data_AF-A0A925AHF2-F1
#
_entry.id   AF-A0A925AHF2-F1
#
_cell.length_a   1.000
_cell.length_b   1.000
_cell.length_c   1.000
_cell.angle_alpha   90.00
_cell.angle_beta   90.00
_cell.angle_gamma   90.00
#
_symmetry.space_group_name_H-M   'P 1'
#
loop_
_entity.id
_entity.type
_entity.pdbx_description
1 polymer ?
#
loop_
_entity_poly.entity_id
_entity_poly.type
_entity_poly.pdbx_seq_one_letter_code
_entity_poly.pdbx_strand_id
1 'polypeptide(L)'
;MRTKTTLAFLAPLFFAGILYSQTIELPRYATDAERQMDPPAFLPIGITTPPSAPVRTMAEWEELQALVITWNGQQNILTEIVRAARLECKVVICCENQTVVTQAKTKLNSSGVDLSSNVTFLVAPNNSIWVRDYGPNCVYANDVDSLYFVDWIYNRPNRPKDDTIATTIAPFFNVPLYSTSAAPTDLVNTGGNFMSDGMGTAFASQLILDENKPGNSYGVTSKTETEINGIFSDFMGIDRYIKMTPLPYDGIHHIDMHMKLLDEETLLVGKYPTGIADGPQIEANIQYVLNNFKSAFGTPYKVVRVPMPPENGQYPNTTGDYRTYANAVFVNKTIIVPFYQQQYDTTAQRIWQETMPGYKVVGIDCNAIIPSLGAIHCITKEIGVNDPLRIIHQALQCQDNSNAPDAYSIYATIQHRSGIFGAKVFYTTNLSADWKSTDMWQGIIANDDWFGAIPTQPAGSTVYYYIEATAFNGKTLTRPITAPTGWWKFCVTQNSSTEEATAVDMLDIYPNPASAVTVIPVQSSSNARGNILVYNSLGQMVLEVFAGEIPSGNTNYFLDAGKLASGTYFVKLQTGGQVRVRKLVVR
;
A
#
# COMPACT_ATOMS: atom_id res chain seq x y z
N MET A 1 -72.47 33.34 53.04
CA MET A 1 -71.07 33.02 53.42
C MET A 1 -70.82 31.55 53.10
N ARG A 2 -70.09 31.30 52.01
CA ARG A 2 -68.67 30.89 51.97
C ARG A 2 -68.55 29.35 51.96
N THR A 3 -68.82 28.71 50.83
CA THR A 3 -67.84 28.23 49.82
C THR A 3 -66.82 27.24 50.38
N LYS A 4 -67.02 25.96 50.05
CA LYS A 4 -66.07 24.86 50.20
C LYS A 4 -64.99 24.96 49.14
N THR A 5 -63.73 24.93 49.56
CA THR A 5 -62.58 24.67 48.69
C THR A 5 -61.68 23.71 49.44
N THR A 6 -61.54 22.47 48.95
CA THR A 6 -60.54 21.54 49.43
C THR A 6 -59.71 21.14 48.21
N LEU A 7 -58.47 21.64 48.18
CA LEU A 7 -57.46 21.38 47.15
C LEU A 7 -57.12 19.89 47.12
N ALA A 8 -57.22 19.28 45.95
CA ALA A 8 -56.55 18.01 45.64
C ALA A 8 -55.12 18.31 45.18
N PHE A 9 -54.12 17.77 45.90
CA PHE A 9 -52.73 17.77 45.47
C PHE A 9 -52.56 16.78 44.30
N LEU A 10 -52.27 17.28 43.10
CA LEU A 10 -51.73 16.48 42.00
C LEU A 10 -50.23 16.28 42.26
N ALA A 11 -49.79 15.03 42.40
CA ALA A 11 -48.38 14.67 42.31
C ALA A 11 -47.93 14.70 40.84
N PRO A 12 -46.78 15.31 40.49
CA PRO A 12 -46.26 15.21 39.14
C PRO A 12 -45.66 13.81 38.93
N LEU A 13 -46.19 13.07 37.95
CA LEU A 13 -45.50 11.93 37.37
C LEU A 13 -44.22 12.43 36.71
N PHE A 14 -43.08 12.18 37.35
CA PHE A 14 -41.77 12.28 36.72
C PHE A 14 -41.70 11.24 35.60
N PHE A 15 -41.74 11.70 34.34
CA PHE A 15 -41.28 10.92 33.20
C PHE A 15 -39.80 10.62 33.43
N ALA A 16 -39.47 9.37 33.73
CA ALA A 16 -38.11 8.88 33.69
C ALA A 16 -37.64 8.97 32.24
N GLY A 17 -36.78 9.95 31.96
CA GLY A 17 -36.07 10.04 30.69
C GLY A 17 -35.31 8.75 30.46
N ILE A 18 -35.48 8.17 29.27
CA ILE A 18 -34.62 7.09 28.78
C ILE A 18 -33.22 7.67 28.70
N LEU A 19 -32.38 7.37 29.69
CA LEU A 19 -30.95 7.60 29.62
C LEU A 19 -30.42 6.71 28.50
N TYR A 20 -30.12 7.31 27.35
CA TYR A 20 -29.26 6.67 26.37
C TYR A 20 -27.94 6.38 27.09
N SER A 21 -27.62 5.11 27.31
CA SER A 21 -26.30 4.68 27.72
C SER A 21 -25.31 5.20 26.68
N GLN A 22 -24.57 6.25 27.01
CA GLN A 22 -23.44 6.70 26.21
C GLN A 22 -22.41 5.57 26.26
N THR A 23 -22.17 4.91 25.13
CA THR A 23 -21.00 4.06 24.96
C THR A 23 -19.78 4.93 25.23
N ILE A 24 -19.00 4.61 26.27
CA ILE A 24 -17.74 5.30 26.55
C ILE A 24 -16.83 5.03 25.34
N GLU A 25 -16.48 6.08 24.62
CA GLU A 25 -15.58 5.98 23.48
C GLU A 25 -14.17 5.69 24.00
N LEU A 26 -13.64 4.51 23.69
CA LEU A 26 -12.31 4.11 24.14
C LEU A 26 -11.22 4.74 23.24
N PRO A 27 -10.19 5.38 23.82
CA PRO A 27 -9.09 5.95 23.05
C PRO A 27 -8.27 4.87 22.37
N ARG A 28 -7.40 5.25 21.42
CA ARG A 28 -6.54 4.27 20.73
C ARG A 28 -5.53 3.62 21.66
N TYR A 29 -5.01 4.36 22.63
CA TYR A 29 -4.13 3.85 23.68
C TYR A 29 -4.90 3.07 24.77
N ALA A 30 -4.20 2.23 25.52
CA ALA A 30 -4.76 1.61 26.72
C ALA A 30 -4.92 2.67 27.81
N THR A 31 -6.14 2.81 28.33
CA THR A 31 -6.46 3.69 29.47
C THR A 31 -5.75 3.22 30.74
N ASP A 32 -5.59 4.10 31.74
CA ASP A 32 -4.97 3.72 33.02
C ASP A 32 -5.72 2.59 33.71
N ALA A 33 -7.05 2.54 33.58
CA ALA A 33 -7.87 1.44 34.09
C ALA A 33 -7.56 0.12 33.36
N GLU A 34 -7.42 0.14 32.02
CA GLU A 34 -7.05 -1.05 31.25
C GLU A 34 -5.65 -1.54 31.58
N ARG A 35 -4.69 -0.65 31.89
CA ARG A 35 -3.32 -1.03 32.26
C ARG A 35 -3.21 -1.68 33.64
N GLN A 36 -4.20 -1.49 34.50
CA GLN A 36 -4.26 -2.08 35.84
C GLN A 36 -4.95 -3.45 35.87
N MET A 37 -5.56 -3.87 34.76
CA MET A 37 -6.20 -5.17 34.64
C MET A 37 -5.22 -6.20 34.10
N ASP A 38 -5.23 -7.40 34.69
CA ASP A 38 -4.49 -8.53 34.14
C ASP A 38 -5.04 -8.90 32.75
N PRO A 39 -4.19 -9.15 31.75
CA PRO A 39 -4.66 -9.57 30.43
C PRO A 39 -5.42 -10.90 30.55
N PRO A 40 -6.54 -11.08 29.82
CA PRO A 40 -7.19 -12.37 29.75
C PRO A 40 -6.30 -13.35 28.98
N ALA A 41 -6.53 -14.65 29.17
CA ALA A 41 -5.92 -15.65 28.30
C ALA A 41 -6.47 -15.49 26.88
N PHE A 42 -5.57 -15.32 25.91
CA PHE A 42 -5.93 -15.31 24.49
C PHE A 42 -6.31 -16.72 24.05
N LEU A 43 -7.48 -16.85 23.42
CA LEU A 43 -7.97 -18.11 22.90
C LEU A 43 -7.64 -18.21 21.41
N PRO A 44 -7.15 -19.35 20.93
CA PRO A 44 -6.93 -19.56 19.51
C PRO A 44 -8.19 -19.35 18.67
N ILE A 45 -8.07 -18.60 17.57
CA ILE A 45 -9.15 -18.34 16.60
C ILE A 45 -8.70 -18.69 15.17
N GLY A 46 -9.63 -19.10 14.31
CA GLY A 46 -9.29 -19.46 12.92
C GLY A 46 -8.30 -20.62 12.79
N ILE A 47 -7.56 -20.63 11.68
CA ILE A 47 -6.52 -21.61 11.35
C ILE A 47 -5.18 -21.10 11.91
N THR A 48 -4.58 -21.82 12.84
CA THR A 48 -3.38 -21.37 13.57
C THR A 48 -2.07 -21.91 13.02
N THR A 49 -2.13 -22.77 12.01
CA THR A 49 -0.97 -23.17 11.22
C THR A 49 -0.80 -22.21 10.04
N PRO A 50 0.43 -21.85 9.65
CA PRO A 50 0.64 -21.03 8.46
C PRO A 50 -0.05 -21.60 7.22
N PRO A 51 -0.45 -20.74 6.26
CA PRO A 51 -0.85 -21.19 4.93
C PRO A 51 0.20 -22.12 4.32
N SER A 52 -0.23 -23.24 3.72
CA SER A 52 0.69 -24.18 3.09
C SER A 52 1.26 -23.71 1.75
N ALA A 53 0.58 -22.75 1.11
CA ALA A 53 1.05 -22.10 -0.11
C ALA A 53 1.82 -20.82 0.25
N PRO A 54 2.81 -20.41 -0.57
CA PRO A 54 3.38 -19.07 -0.47
C PRO A 54 2.27 -18.02 -0.47
N VAL A 55 2.39 -17.04 0.40
CA VAL A 55 1.43 -15.94 0.51
C VAL A 55 2.10 -14.60 0.26
N ARG A 56 1.29 -13.60 -0.05
CA ARG A 56 1.70 -12.21 -0.26
C ARG A 56 0.70 -11.28 0.39
N THR A 57 1.15 -10.40 1.28
CA THR A 57 0.32 -9.31 1.80
C THR A 57 0.01 -8.30 0.70
N MET A 58 -1.24 -7.84 0.63
CA MET A 58 -1.61 -6.79 -0.32
C MET A 58 -1.09 -5.40 0.09
N ALA A 59 -0.77 -4.57 -0.89
CA ALA A 59 -0.59 -3.13 -0.67
C ALA A 59 -1.96 -2.43 -0.58
N GLU A 60 -2.01 -1.31 0.13
CA GLU A 60 -3.27 -0.59 0.37
C GLU A 60 -3.85 0.07 -0.90
N TRP A 61 -3.02 0.37 -1.91
CA TRP A 61 -3.46 0.94 -3.20
C TRP A 61 -3.93 -0.11 -4.21
N GLU A 62 -3.93 -1.40 -3.85
CA GLU A 62 -4.53 -2.45 -4.69
C GLU A 62 -6.07 -2.34 -4.69
N GLU A 63 -6.71 -3.05 -5.62
CA GLU A 63 -8.16 -2.99 -5.81
C GLU A 63 -8.92 -3.56 -4.59
N LEU A 64 -9.88 -2.79 -4.10
CA LEU A 64 -10.70 -3.11 -2.93
C LEU A 64 -12.11 -3.53 -3.34
N GLN A 65 -12.59 -4.65 -2.78
CA GLN A 65 -14.01 -5.00 -2.83
C GLN A 65 -14.82 -4.28 -1.73
N ALA A 66 -14.18 -3.95 -0.61
CA ALA A 66 -14.84 -3.27 0.49
C ALA A 66 -13.90 -2.44 1.37
N LEU A 67 -14.51 -1.48 2.07
CA LEU A 67 -13.93 -0.78 3.21
C LEU A 67 -14.75 -1.11 4.46
N VAL A 68 -14.10 -1.61 5.50
CA VAL A 68 -14.73 -1.93 6.79
C VAL A 68 -14.54 -0.76 7.75
N ILE A 69 -15.60 -0.42 8.47
CA ILE A 69 -15.58 0.50 9.61
C ILE A 69 -16.34 -0.11 10.79
N THR A 70 -16.02 0.33 12.01
CA THR A 70 -16.81 0.00 13.20
C THR A 70 -17.63 1.20 13.64
N TRP A 71 -18.95 1.02 13.75
CA TRP A 71 -19.87 2.07 14.16
C TRP A 71 -19.95 2.21 15.69
N ASN A 72 -18.94 2.87 16.26
CA ASN A 72 -18.79 3.06 17.69
C ASN A 72 -18.19 4.46 17.96
N GLY A 73 -18.95 5.38 18.57
CA GLY A 73 -18.52 6.77 18.70
C GLY A 73 -18.40 7.53 17.37
N GLN A 74 -17.85 8.75 17.41
CA GLN A 74 -17.40 9.53 16.24
C GLN A 74 -18.30 9.50 14.98
N GLN A 75 -19.63 9.58 15.16
CA GLN A 75 -20.56 9.32 14.06
C GLN A 75 -20.44 10.29 12.87
N ASN A 76 -19.95 11.51 13.07
CA ASN A 76 -19.81 12.50 12.01
C ASN A 76 -18.70 12.09 11.01
N ILE A 77 -17.50 11.81 11.49
CA ILE A 77 -16.37 11.35 10.66
C ILE A 77 -16.69 10.01 9.99
N LEU A 78 -17.32 9.06 10.70
CA LEU A 78 -17.78 7.80 10.11
C LEU A 78 -18.81 8.02 9.00
N THR A 79 -19.73 8.98 9.16
CA THR A 79 -20.70 9.35 8.11
C THR A 79 -20.00 9.88 6.86
N GLU A 80 -19.00 10.74 7.01
CA GLU A 80 -18.23 11.29 5.88
C GLU A 80 -17.41 10.20 5.18
N ILE A 81 -16.81 9.27 5.93
CA ILE A 81 -16.10 8.10 5.37
C ILE A 81 -17.06 7.26 4.54
N VAL A 82 -18.23 6.90 5.08
CA VAL A 82 -19.24 6.13 4.34
C VAL A 82 -19.64 6.86 3.07
N ARG A 83 -19.91 8.18 3.15
CA ARG A 83 -20.31 8.99 1.98
C ARG A 83 -19.28 8.97 0.87
N ALA A 84 -17.99 9.06 1.20
CA ALA A 84 -16.90 9.04 0.23
C ALA A 84 -16.66 7.62 -0.31
N ALA A 85 -16.47 6.64 0.56
CA ALA A 85 -16.03 5.29 0.21
C ALA A 85 -17.09 4.49 -0.57
N ARG A 86 -18.39 4.70 -0.32
CA ARG A 86 -19.46 3.97 -1.02
C ARG A 86 -19.51 4.23 -2.53
N LEU A 87 -18.89 5.31 -2.99
CA LEU A 87 -18.78 5.64 -4.41
C LEU A 87 -17.74 4.77 -5.13
N GLU A 88 -16.88 4.09 -4.39
CA GLU A 88 -15.71 3.35 -4.90
C GLU A 88 -15.80 1.85 -4.64
N CYS A 89 -16.33 1.44 -3.49
CA CYS A 89 -16.50 0.03 -3.12
C CYS A 89 -17.61 -0.14 -2.07
N LYS A 90 -17.90 -1.38 -1.65
CA LYS A 90 -18.86 -1.66 -0.57
C LYS A 90 -18.32 -1.17 0.77
N VAL A 91 -19.08 -0.39 1.53
CA VAL A 91 -18.77 -0.06 2.91
C VAL A 91 -19.47 -1.04 3.85
N VAL A 92 -18.70 -1.83 4.59
CA VAL A 92 -19.21 -2.77 5.60
C VAL A 92 -19.10 -2.12 6.98
N ILE A 93 -20.26 -1.82 7.55
CA ILE A 93 -20.40 -1.12 8.83
C ILE A 93 -20.64 -2.18 9.91
N CYS A 94 -19.61 -2.46 10.69
CA CYS A 94 -19.68 -3.35 11.84
C CYS A 94 -20.38 -2.63 13.00
N CYS A 95 -21.49 -3.19 13.47
CA CYS A 95 -22.30 -2.66 14.57
C CYS A 95 -22.35 -3.68 15.69
N GLU A 96 -22.26 -3.24 16.95
CA GLU A 96 -22.22 -4.16 18.10
C GLU A 96 -23.45 -5.08 18.15
N ASN A 97 -24.62 -4.55 17.80
CA ASN A 97 -25.90 -5.26 17.83
C ASN A 97 -26.92 -4.59 16.88
N GLN A 98 -28.12 -5.16 16.80
CA GLN A 98 -29.20 -4.69 15.92
C GLN A 98 -29.72 -3.28 16.26
N THR A 99 -29.61 -2.86 17.53
CA THR A 99 -29.96 -1.49 17.95
C THR A 99 -28.98 -0.50 17.33
N VAL A 100 -27.68 -0.78 17.39
CA VAL A 100 -26.64 0.07 16.78
C VAL A 100 -26.80 0.12 15.26
N VAL A 101 -27.16 -0.99 14.61
CA VAL A 101 -27.50 -0.98 13.16
C VAL A 101 -28.62 0.02 12.86
N THR A 102 -29.66 0.07 13.69
CA THR A 102 -30.79 0.99 13.51
C THR A 102 -30.36 2.44 13.70
N GLN A 103 -29.53 2.71 14.71
CA GLN A 103 -28.96 4.05 14.96
C GLN A 103 -28.07 4.51 13.81
N ALA A 104 -27.19 3.64 13.31
CA ALA A 104 -26.32 3.93 12.16
C ALA A 104 -27.14 4.27 10.91
N LYS A 105 -28.15 3.45 10.59
CA LYS A 105 -29.07 3.73 9.47
C LYS A 105 -29.77 5.08 9.62
N THR A 106 -30.31 5.39 10.80
CA THR A 106 -30.99 6.67 11.04
C THR A 106 -30.02 7.85 10.88
N LYS A 107 -28.82 7.78 11.46
CA LYS A 107 -27.80 8.83 11.34
C LYS A 107 -27.40 9.05 9.88
N LEU A 108 -27.05 8.00 9.16
CA LEU A 108 -26.63 8.07 7.75
C LEU A 108 -27.74 8.63 6.86
N ASN A 109 -28.98 8.13 6.97
CA ASN A 109 -30.13 8.64 6.22
C ASN A 109 -30.40 10.12 6.53
N SER A 110 -30.39 10.52 7.81
CA SER A 110 -30.60 11.91 8.22
C SER A 110 -29.51 12.86 7.73
N SER A 111 -28.32 12.32 7.44
CA SER A 111 -27.17 13.04 6.91
C SER A 111 -27.07 12.95 5.38
N GLY A 112 -28.11 12.43 4.72
CA GLY A 112 -28.22 12.36 3.25
C GLY A 112 -27.32 11.33 2.58
N VAL A 113 -26.83 10.32 3.30
CA VAL A 113 -26.07 9.22 2.71
C VAL A 113 -27.03 8.21 2.08
N ASP A 114 -26.84 7.92 0.79
CA ASP A 114 -27.60 6.88 0.09
C ASP A 114 -27.19 5.48 0.57
N LEU A 115 -28.13 4.79 1.22
CA LEU A 115 -27.95 3.43 1.74
C LEU A 115 -28.39 2.33 0.75
N SER A 116 -28.95 2.69 -0.40
CA SER A 116 -29.46 1.72 -1.38
C SER A 116 -28.35 1.02 -2.17
N SER A 117 -27.14 1.55 -2.16
CA SER A 117 -26.00 1.02 -2.90
C SER A 117 -24.70 1.10 -2.11
N ASN A 118 -23.91 0.03 -2.18
CA ASN A 118 -22.57 -0.08 -1.59
C ASN A 118 -22.48 0.20 -0.08
N VAL A 119 -23.57 -0.01 0.68
CA VAL A 119 -23.52 0.03 2.15
C VAL A 119 -24.12 -1.26 2.70
N THR A 120 -23.42 -1.91 3.62
CA THR A 120 -23.89 -3.14 4.29
C THR A 120 -23.64 -3.01 5.78
N PHE A 121 -24.60 -3.45 6.58
CA PHE A 121 -24.48 -3.47 8.04
C PHE A 121 -24.24 -4.92 8.48
N LEU A 122 -23.23 -5.12 9.32
CA LEU A 122 -22.87 -6.42 9.88
C LEU A 122 -22.96 -6.32 11.41
N VAL A 123 -23.72 -7.22 12.03
CA VAL A 123 -23.71 -7.33 13.48
C VAL A 123 -22.44 -8.04 13.89
N ALA A 124 -21.48 -7.27 14.41
CA ALA A 124 -20.17 -7.72 14.86
C ALA A 124 -19.86 -7.01 16.19
N PRO A 125 -19.95 -7.73 17.34
CA PRO A 125 -19.58 -7.18 18.64
C PRO A 125 -18.19 -6.54 18.59
N ASN A 126 -18.05 -5.36 19.19
CA ASN A 126 -16.80 -4.60 19.24
C ASN A 126 -16.75 -3.79 20.54
N ASN A 127 -15.55 -3.38 20.93
CA ASN A 127 -15.30 -2.50 22.07
C ASN A 127 -14.98 -1.07 21.61
N SER A 128 -14.29 -0.90 20.47
CA SER A 128 -13.80 0.41 20.03
C SER A 128 -13.87 0.61 18.51
N ILE A 129 -13.61 1.84 18.06
CA ILE A 129 -13.69 2.27 16.65
C ILE A 129 -12.46 1.88 15.80
N TRP A 130 -11.37 1.44 16.42
CA TRP A 130 -10.02 1.36 15.83
C TRP A 130 -9.78 0.12 14.94
N VAL A 131 -10.70 -0.16 14.00
CA VAL A 131 -10.71 -1.39 13.18
C VAL A 131 -9.46 -1.59 12.31
N ARG A 132 -8.65 -0.55 12.10
CA ARG A 132 -7.31 -0.68 11.52
C ARG A 132 -6.47 -1.69 12.29
N ASP A 133 -6.51 -1.59 13.61
CA ASP A 133 -5.55 -2.24 14.49
C ASP A 133 -5.89 -3.73 14.70
N TYR A 134 -7.19 -4.04 14.76
CA TYR A 134 -7.74 -5.37 15.08
C TYR A 134 -8.49 -6.05 13.91
N GLY A 135 -8.68 -5.37 12.79
CA GLY A 135 -9.36 -5.94 11.62
C GLY A 135 -8.47 -6.91 10.84
N PRO A 136 -9.05 -7.89 10.11
CA PRO A 136 -8.28 -8.90 9.40
C PRO A 136 -7.43 -8.31 8.27
N ASN A 137 -6.21 -8.82 8.11
CA ASN A 137 -5.30 -8.42 7.03
C ASN A 137 -5.50 -9.29 5.81
N CYS A 138 -5.45 -8.70 4.62
CA CYS A 138 -5.61 -9.43 3.37
C CYS A 138 -4.26 -9.95 2.87
N VAL A 139 -4.17 -11.26 2.66
CA VAL A 139 -3.04 -11.92 1.99
C VAL A 139 -3.55 -12.79 0.84
N TYR A 140 -2.77 -12.92 -0.21
CA TYR A 140 -3.10 -13.77 -1.35
C TYR A 140 -2.18 -14.98 -1.42
N ALA A 141 -2.74 -16.17 -1.58
CA ALA A 141 -1.98 -17.35 -1.97
C ALA A 141 -1.43 -17.17 -3.39
N ASN A 142 -0.18 -17.59 -3.61
CA ASN A 142 0.49 -17.58 -4.92
C ASN A 142 0.30 -16.23 -5.66
N ASP A 143 0.55 -15.13 -4.96
CA ASP A 143 0.41 -13.71 -5.37
C ASP A 143 -1.01 -13.20 -5.70
N VAL A 144 -1.79 -13.97 -6.48
CA VAL A 144 -3.08 -13.56 -7.07
C VAL A 144 -4.14 -14.67 -7.13
N ASP A 145 -3.91 -15.82 -6.50
CA ASP A 145 -4.85 -16.94 -6.57
C ASP A 145 -6.03 -16.74 -5.61
N SER A 146 -5.82 -16.97 -4.31
CA SER A 146 -6.92 -16.98 -3.32
C SER A 146 -6.69 -15.97 -2.22
N LEU A 147 -7.71 -15.17 -1.91
CA LEU A 147 -7.71 -14.26 -0.76
C LEU A 147 -7.85 -15.06 0.53
N TYR A 148 -6.96 -14.79 1.48
CA TYR A 148 -7.03 -15.20 2.87
C TYR A 148 -7.02 -13.98 3.78
N PHE A 149 -7.62 -14.14 4.96
CA PHE A 149 -7.47 -13.22 6.06
C PHE A 149 -6.46 -13.74 7.06
N VAL A 150 -5.62 -12.84 7.57
CA VAL A 150 -4.66 -13.12 8.63
C VAL A 150 -4.92 -12.18 9.79
N ASP A 151 -5.03 -12.77 10.96
CA ASP A 151 -5.28 -12.10 12.22
C ASP A 151 -4.13 -12.31 13.22
N TRP A 152 -4.03 -11.41 14.19
CA TRP A 152 -3.05 -11.45 15.26
C TRP A 152 -3.70 -11.05 16.57
N ILE A 153 -3.00 -11.28 17.67
CA ILE A 153 -3.50 -10.86 18.98
C ILE A 153 -3.43 -9.33 19.06
N TYR A 154 -4.56 -8.69 19.30
CA TYR A 154 -4.65 -7.24 19.44
C TYR A 154 -4.03 -6.79 20.77
N ASN A 155 -3.17 -5.78 20.72
CA ASN A 155 -2.46 -5.22 21.88
C ASN A 155 -3.34 -4.43 22.87
N ARG A 156 -4.66 -4.62 22.86
CA ARG A 156 -5.61 -4.16 23.87
C ARG A 156 -6.31 -5.38 24.49
N PRO A 157 -5.63 -6.14 25.37
CA PRO A 157 -6.16 -7.38 25.94
C PRO A 157 -7.56 -7.24 26.58
N ASN A 158 -7.84 -6.07 27.16
CA ASN A 158 -9.13 -5.78 27.81
C ASN A 158 -10.23 -5.35 26.82
N ARG A 159 -10.01 -5.49 25.51
CA ARG A 159 -10.95 -5.27 24.42
C ARG A 159 -11.21 -6.56 23.61
N PRO A 160 -11.70 -7.64 24.24
CA PRO A 160 -11.79 -8.96 23.60
C PRO A 160 -12.78 -9.03 22.43
N LYS A 161 -13.75 -8.11 22.32
CA LYS A 161 -14.65 -8.06 21.17
C LYS A 161 -13.97 -7.47 19.94
N ASP A 162 -13.03 -6.54 20.13
CA ASP A 162 -12.20 -6.02 19.04
C ASP A 162 -11.29 -7.15 18.51
N ASP A 163 -10.60 -7.83 19.43
CA ASP A 163 -9.65 -8.92 19.15
C ASP A 163 -10.27 -10.13 18.44
N THR A 164 -11.60 -10.29 18.52
CA THR A 164 -12.31 -11.42 17.90
C THR A 164 -13.15 -11.01 16.69
N ILE A 165 -13.14 -9.73 16.28
CA ILE A 165 -14.03 -9.25 15.20
C ILE A 165 -13.79 -9.98 13.87
N ALA A 166 -12.55 -10.39 13.60
CA ALA A 166 -12.16 -11.10 12.39
C ALA A 166 -12.95 -12.41 12.22
N THR A 167 -13.34 -13.05 13.32
CA THR A 167 -14.19 -14.27 13.33
C THR A 167 -15.61 -14.02 12.81
N THR A 168 -16.07 -12.76 12.79
CA THR A 168 -17.36 -12.36 12.21
C THR A 168 -17.19 -11.84 10.78
N ILE A 169 -16.10 -11.12 10.49
CA ILE A 169 -15.81 -10.56 9.16
C ILE A 169 -15.46 -11.67 8.15
N ALA A 170 -14.67 -12.67 8.55
CA ALA A 170 -14.21 -13.72 7.65
C ALA A 170 -15.35 -14.56 7.04
N PRO A 171 -16.33 -15.07 7.83
CA PRO A 171 -17.49 -15.76 7.26
C PRO A 171 -18.38 -14.86 6.40
N PHE A 172 -18.48 -13.56 6.71
CA PHE A 172 -19.27 -12.62 5.91
C PHE A 172 -18.72 -12.48 4.48
N PHE A 173 -17.40 -12.45 4.31
CA PHE A 173 -16.75 -12.41 3.00
C PHE A 173 -16.53 -13.81 2.40
N ASN A 174 -16.81 -14.88 3.14
CA ASN A 174 -16.47 -16.25 2.77
C ASN A 174 -14.97 -16.42 2.47
N VAL A 175 -14.13 -15.86 3.34
CA VAL A 175 -12.67 -15.88 3.25
C VAL A 175 -12.09 -16.70 4.41
N PRO A 176 -11.15 -17.64 4.16
CA PRO A 176 -10.46 -18.35 5.24
C PRO A 176 -9.72 -17.40 6.19
N LEU A 177 -9.86 -17.65 7.50
CA LEU A 177 -9.17 -16.90 8.54
C LEU A 177 -7.99 -17.71 9.09
N TYR A 178 -6.79 -17.25 8.85
CA TYR A 178 -5.57 -17.67 9.53
C TYR A 178 -5.30 -16.74 10.70
N SER A 179 -4.63 -17.23 11.75
CA SER A 179 -4.25 -16.38 12.86
C SER A 179 -2.94 -16.78 13.52
N THR A 180 -2.28 -15.78 14.09
CA THR A 180 -1.11 -15.91 14.94
C THR A 180 -1.52 -15.86 16.42
N SER A 181 -2.57 -16.59 16.80
CA SER A 181 -3.12 -16.57 18.17
C SER A 181 -2.70 -17.76 19.04
N ALA A 182 -2.03 -18.76 18.48
CA ALA A 182 -1.58 -19.96 19.18
C ALA A 182 -0.05 -20.09 19.22
N ALA A 183 0.48 -20.53 20.35
CA ALA A 183 1.90 -20.83 20.51
C ALA A 183 2.35 -21.95 19.55
N PRO A 184 3.59 -21.89 19.01
CA PRO A 184 4.64 -20.92 19.33
C PRO A 184 4.56 -19.60 18.52
N THR A 185 3.58 -19.46 17.62
CA THR A 185 3.45 -18.33 16.70
C THR A 185 2.55 -17.21 17.23
N ASP A 186 2.09 -17.31 18.47
CA ASP A 186 1.22 -16.35 19.17
C ASP A 186 1.84 -14.95 19.24
N LEU A 187 1.38 -14.01 18.42
CA LEU A 187 2.03 -12.73 18.21
C LEU A 187 1.07 -11.57 18.46
N VAL A 188 1.51 -10.62 19.27
CA VAL A 188 0.80 -9.36 19.51
C VAL A 188 1.20 -8.33 18.47
N ASN A 189 0.24 -7.66 17.85
CA ASN A 189 0.48 -6.57 16.92
C ASN A 189 -0.73 -5.63 16.78
N THR A 190 -0.53 -4.55 16.02
CA THR A 190 -1.58 -3.64 15.56
C THR A 190 -1.39 -3.30 14.08
N GLY A 191 -2.48 -3.24 13.33
CA GLY A 191 -2.44 -2.87 11.91
C GLY A 191 -1.97 -1.44 11.64
N GLY A 192 -2.12 -0.50 12.57
CA GLY A 192 -1.55 0.84 12.40
C GLY A 192 -0.02 0.91 12.51
N ASN A 193 0.59 -0.11 13.11
CA ASN A 193 2.04 -0.28 13.16
C ASN A 193 2.56 -1.24 12.08
N PHE A 194 1.80 -1.45 11.00
CA PHE A 194 2.18 -2.34 9.90
C PHE A 194 1.74 -1.74 8.56
N MET A 195 2.66 -1.66 7.59
CA MET A 195 2.36 -1.30 6.20
C MET A 195 3.22 -2.12 5.26
N SER A 196 2.63 -2.72 4.23
CA SER A 196 3.35 -3.48 3.20
C SER A 196 3.37 -2.75 1.87
N ASP A 197 4.47 -2.92 1.11
CA ASP A 197 4.59 -2.46 -0.27
C ASP A 197 3.92 -3.40 -1.28
N GLY A 198 3.35 -4.51 -0.80
CA GLY A 198 2.75 -5.56 -1.63
C GLY A 198 3.77 -6.45 -2.35
N MET A 199 5.07 -6.21 -2.17
CA MET A 199 6.20 -6.88 -2.83
C MET A 199 7.17 -7.51 -1.82
N GLY A 200 6.65 -7.97 -0.68
CA GLY A 200 7.43 -8.67 0.34
C GLY A 200 8.22 -7.78 1.30
N THR A 201 8.11 -6.45 1.20
CA THR A 201 8.61 -5.54 2.24
C THR A 201 7.47 -5.02 3.10
N ALA A 202 7.71 -4.92 4.40
CA ALA A 202 6.84 -4.19 5.32
C ALA A 202 7.62 -3.28 6.26
N PHE A 203 6.91 -2.32 6.83
CA PHE A 203 7.42 -1.34 7.77
C PHE A 203 6.66 -1.41 9.10
N ALA A 204 7.37 -1.15 10.19
CA ALA A 204 6.81 -0.97 11.52
C ALA A 204 7.72 -0.08 12.38
N SER A 205 7.23 0.34 13.54
CA SER A 205 8.11 0.77 14.63
C SER A 205 8.63 -0.46 15.38
N GLN A 206 9.68 -0.28 16.19
CA GLN A 206 10.20 -1.35 17.06
C GLN A 206 9.22 -1.75 18.18
N LEU A 207 8.03 -1.14 18.29
CA LEU A 207 6.97 -1.57 19.21
C LEU A 207 6.69 -3.08 19.07
N ILE A 208 6.70 -3.62 17.84
CA ILE A 208 6.49 -5.05 17.59
C ILE A 208 7.50 -5.94 18.34
N LEU A 209 8.73 -5.47 18.53
CA LEU A 209 9.76 -6.16 19.30
C LEU A 209 9.47 -6.07 20.80
N ASP A 210 9.11 -4.87 21.27
CA ASP A 210 8.82 -4.61 22.67
C ASP A 210 7.58 -5.37 23.18
N GLU A 211 6.56 -5.54 22.35
CA GLU A 211 5.32 -6.24 22.70
C GLU A 211 5.46 -7.75 22.72
N ASN A 212 6.52 -8.30 22.10
CA ASN A 212 6.73 -9.74 21.98
C ASN A 212 8.02 -10.24 22.65
N LYS A 213 8.74 -9.38 23.39
CA LYS A 213 9.99 -9.75 24.07
C LYS A 213 9.78 -10.65 25.30
N PRO A 214 10.86 -11.22 25.89
CA PRO A 214 10.79 -11.87 27.19
C PRO A 214 10.21 -10.96 28.28
N GLY A 215 9.21 -11.47 29.02
CA GLY A 215 8.51 -10.70 30.05
C GLY A 215 7.49 -9.69 29.49
N ASN A 216 7.04 -9.85 28.25
CA ASN A 216 5.95 -9.04 27.70
C ASN A 216 4.70 -9.08 28.61
N SER A 217 3.95 -7.99 28.62
CA SER A 217 2.76 -7.81 29.46
C SER A 217 1.50 -8.50 28.93
N TYR A 218 1.60 -9.25 27.83
CA TYR A 218 0.48 -9.91 27.17
C TYR A 218 0.42 -11.41 27.47
N GLY A 219 1.47 -11.99 28.06
CA GLY A 219 1.50 -13.42 28.39
C GLY A 219 1.64 -14.33 27.18
N VAL A 220 2.00 -13.79 26.01
CA VAL A 220 2.32 -14.57 24.81
C VAL A 220 3.76 -15.10 24.88
N THR A 221 4.03 -16.16 24.12
CA THR A 221 5.36 -16.75 24.00
C THR A 221 6.34 -15.71 23.50
N SER A 222 7.42 -15.48 24.25
CA SER A 222 8.45 -14.51 23.88
C SER A 222 9.13 -14.86 22.57
N LYS A 223 9.42 -13.86 21.74
CA LYS A 223 10.03 -13.99 20.41
C LYS A 223 11.22 -13.05 20.28
N THR A 224 12.25 -13.54 19.61
CA THR A 224 13.35 -12.76 19.05
C THR A 224 12.89 -12.05 17.77
N GLU A 225 13.66 -11.06 17.30
CA GLU A 225 13.37 -10.42 16.02
C GLU A 225 13.38 -11.41 14.84
N THR A 226 14.27 -12.40 14.86
CA THR A 226 14.31 -13.45 13.82
C THR A 226 13.04 -14.29 13.81
N GLU A 227 12.51 -14.66 14.97
CA GLU A 227 11.25 -15.41 15.07
C GLU A 227 10.05 -14.57 14.63
N ILE A 228 10.02 -13.27 14.98
CA ILE A 228 9.00 -12.33 14.47
C ILE A 228 9.07 -12.27 12.94
N ASN A 229 10.26 -12.10 12.36
CA ASN A 229 10.43 -12.07 10.92
C ASN A 229 9.98 -13.38 10.26
N GLY A 230 10.27 -14.53 10.87
CA GLY A 230 9.81 -15.84 10.41
C GLY A 230 8.28 -15.96 10.38
N ILE A 231 7.60 -15.52 11.44
CA ILE A 231 6.13 -15.52 11.51
C ILE A 231 5.52 -14.63 10.42
N PHE A 232 6.08 -13.44 10.20
CA PHE A 232 5.62 -12.54 9.13
C PHE A 232 5.95 -13.08 7.73
N SER A 233 7.04 -13.82 7.56
CA SER A 233 7.30 -14.53 6.30
C SER A 233 6.24 -15.62 6.06
N ASP A 234 6.00 -16.47 7.05
CA ASP A 234 5.11 -17.64 6.94
C ASP A 234 3.62 -17.27 6.78
N PHE A 235 3.14 -16.30 7.55
CA PHE A 235 1.71 -15.92 7.53
C PHE A 235 1.40 -14.74 6.60
N MET A 236 2.36 -13.84 6.40
CA MET A 236 2.13 -12.56 5.71
C MET A 236 2.95 -12.42 4.42
N GLY A 237 3.88 -13.32 4.11
CA GLY A 237 4.70 -13.22 2.90
C GLY A 237 5.66 -12.03 2.92
N ILE A 238 6.16 -11.66 4.10
CA ILE A 238 7.10 -10.55 4.27
C ILE A 238 8.52 -11.09 4.37
N ASP A 239 9.32 -10.85 3.34
CA ASP A 239 10.74 -11.20 3.28
C ASP A 239 11.61 -10.19 4.03
N ARG A 240 11.19 -8.92 4.03
CA ARG A 240 11.93 -7.81 4.62
C ARG A 240 11.04 -6.95 5.50
N TYR A 241 11.22 -7.06 6.81
CA TYR A 241 10.43 -6.29 7.78
C TYR A 241 11.27 -5.18 8.44
N ILE A 242 11.18 -3.97 7.90
CA ILE A 242 11.95 -2.79 8.31
C ILE A 242 11.32 -2.17 9.56
N LYS A 243 12.09 -2.09 10.65
CA LYS A 243 11.63 -1.57 11.94
C LYS A 243 12.36 -0.28 12.29
N MET A 244 11.61 0.76 12.62
CA MET A 244 12.13 2.09 12.94
C MET A 244 12.03 2.38 14.43
N THR A 245 12.92 3.22 14.95
CA THR A 245 12.85 3.64 16.37
C THR A 245 11.54 4.37 16.64
N PRO A 246 10.82 4.02 17.72
CA PRO A 246 9.61 4.72 18.13
C PRO A 246 9.83 6.22 18.30
N LEU A 247 8.79 7.01 17.99
CA LEU A 247 8.89 8.46 18.11
C LEU A 247 8.65 8.90 19.57
N PRO A 248 9.39 9.91 20.08
CA PRO A 248 9.30 10.34 21.48
C PRO A 248 7.92 10.83 21.95
N TYR A 249 7.16 11.49 21.08
CA TYR A 249 5.88 12.13 21.42
C TYR A 249 4.67 11.40 20.83
N ASP A 250 4.87 10.42 19.96
CA ASP A 250 3.83 9.50 19.52
C ASP A 250 3.52 8.50 20.65
N GLY A 251 2.46 8.76 21.43
CA GLY A 251 2.10 7.96 22.60
C GLY A 251 1.60 6.54 22.32
N ILE A 252 1.49 6.14 21.05
CA ILE A 252 1.11 4.78 20.63
C ILE A 252 2.16 4.10 19.75
N HIS A 253 3.17 4.84 19.27
CA HIS A 253 4.29 4.33 18.47
C HIS A 253 3.89 3.64 17.16
N HIS A 254 2.88 4.16 16.46
CA HIS A 254 2.40 3.58 15.21
C HIS A 254 2.95 4.35 13.99
N ILE A 255 3.41 3.61 12.98
CA ILE A 255 3.94 4.23 11.75
C ILE A 255 2.89 5.01 10.96
N ASP A 256 1.63 4.63 11.04
CA ASP A 256 0.52 5.30 10.35
C ASP A 256 0.24 6.72 10.83
N MET A 257 0.85 7.14 11.93
CA MET A 257 0.74 8.51 12.44
C MET A 257 1.71 9.48 11.76
N HIS A 258 2.74 8.98 11.06
CA HIS A 258 3.79 9.85 10.50
C HIS A 258 4.31 9.42 9.12
N MET A 259 3.95 8.24 8.64
CA MET A 259 4.39 7.71 7.35
C MET A 259 3.25 7.00 6.62
N LYS A 260 3.26 7.03 5.29
CA LYS A 260 2.40 6.23 4.43
C LYS A 260 3.12 5.81 3.16
N LEU A 261 2.97 4.55 2.75
CA LEU A 261 3.41 4.09 1.43
C LEU A 261 2.41 4.57 0.36
N LEU A 262 2.92 5.15 -0.73
CA LEU A 262 2.09 5.64 -1.83
C LEU A 262 2.10 4.72 -3.05
N ASP A 263 3.21 4.02 -3.21
CA ASP A 263 3.48 2.99 -4.20
C ASP A 263 4.66 2.13 -3.69
N GLU A 264 5.17 1.26 -4.55
CA GLU A 264 6.21 0.27 -4.24
C GLU A 264 7.59 0.92 -3.90
N GLU A 265 7.78 2.23 -4.13
CA GLU A 265 9.05 2.92 -3.91
C GLU A 265 8.95 4.32 -3.27
N THR A 266 7.75 4.80 -2.94
CA THR A 266 7.52 6.18 -2.47
C THR A 266 6.92 6.22 -1.06
N LEU A 267 7.63 6.89 -0.15
CA LEU A 267 7.22 7.15 1.23
C LEU A 267 6.70 8.58 1.36
N LEU A 268 5.46 8.76 1.78
CA LEU A 268 4.94 10.04 2.26
C LEU A 268 5.20 10.13 3.77
N VAL A 269 5.92 11.17 4.21
CA VAL A 269 6.35 11.31 5.61
C VAL A 269 6.07 12.70 6.15
N GLY A 270 5.51 12.75 7.36
CA GLY A 270 5.22 13.97 8.11
C GLY A 270 6.45 14.85 8.30
N LYS A 271 6.25 16.16 8.31
CA LYS A 271 7.30 17.16 8.51
C LYS A 271 6.87 18.21 9.54
N TYR A 272 7.51 18.15 10.69
CA TYR A 272 7.50 19.24 11.67
C TYR A 272 8.46 20.36 11.25
N PRO A 273 8.31 21.57 11.82
CA PRO A 273 9.40 22.55 11.82
C PRO A 273 10.68 21.97 12.42
N THR A 274 11.83 22.49 12.00
CA THR A 274 13.15 22.02 12.45
C THR A 274 13.25 22.01 13.99
N GLY A 275 13.61 20.86 14.56
CA GLY A 275 13.83 20.70 16.00
C GLY A 275 12.56 20.61 16.86
N ILE A 276 11.37 20.57 16.26
CA ILE A 276 10.09 20.52 16.99
C ILE A 276 9.55 19.09 17.02
N ALA A 277 9.00 18.70 18.17
CA ALA A 277 8.34 17.42 18.40
C ALA A 277 9.16 16.23 17.89
N ASP A 278 8.55 15.32 17.15
CA ASP A 278 9.21 14.13 16.62
C ASP A 278 10.07 14.42 15.38
N GLY A 279 10.14 15.67 14.91
CA GLY A 279 10.89 16.06 13.71
C GLY A 279 12.30 15.45 13.65
N PRO A 280 13.15 15.62 14.67
CA PRO A 280 14.50 15.03 14.67
C PRO A 280 14.51 13.49 14.53
N GLN A 281 13.61 12.77 15.23
CA GLN A 281 13.56 11.31 15.17
C GLN A 281 12.98 10.82 13.83
N ILE A 282 12.00 11.53 13.26
CA ILE A 282 11.48 11.25 11.92
C ILE A 282 12.59 11.36 10.87
N GLU A 283 13.41 12.42 10.90
CA GLU A 283 14.54 12.54 9.96
C GLU A 283 15.56 11.40 10.16
N ALA A 284 15.88 11.04 11.41
CA ALA A 284 16.78 9.94 11.70
C ALA A 284 16.25 8.60 11.16
N ASN A 285 14.96 8.33 11.33
CA ASN A 285 14.29 7.13 10.81
C ASN A 285 14.30 7.12 9.26
N ILE A 286 14.02 8.25 8.60
CA ILE A 286 14.11 8.34 7.13
C ILE A 286 15.54 8.06 6.67
N GLN A 287 16.56 8.65 7.30
CA GLN A 287 17.96 8.41 6.94
C GLN A 287 18.37 6.96 7.17
N TYR A 288 17.91 6.34 8.25
CA TYR A 288 18.09 4.91 8.48
C TYR A 288 17.51 4.09 7.31
N VAL A 289 16.29 4.40 6.86
CA VAL A 289 15.67 3.69 5.73
C VAL A 289 16.49 3.88 4.44
N LEU A 290 16.84 5.12 4.10
CA LEU A 290 17.53 5.46 2.84
C LEU A 290 18.97 4.90 2.77
N ASN A 291 19.65 4.80 3.91
CA ASN A 291 21.04 4.33 3.96
C ASN A 291 21.16 2.80 3.98
N ASN A 292 20.14 2.08 4.45
CA ASN A 292 20.21 0.64 4.67
C ASN A 292 19.36 -0.18 3.70
N PHE A 293 18.37 0.43 3.05
CA PHE A 293 17.42 -0.29 2.22
C PHE A 293 17.18 0.36 0.85
N LYS A 294 16.74 -0.47 -0.08
CA LYS A 294 16.25 -0.09 -1.42
C LYS A 294 14.77 -0.46 -1.53
N SER A 295 14.04 0.19 -2.41
CA SER A 295 12.66 -0.15 -2.79
C SER A 295 12.55 -1.59 -3.30
N ALA A 296 11.32 -2.05 -3.51
CA ALA A 296 11.07 -3.35 -4.15
C ALA A 296 11.69 -3.46 -5.55
N PHE A 297 11.96 -2.32 -6.21
CA PHE A 297 12.62 -2.25 -7.52
C PHE A 297 14.15 -2.16 -7.43
N GLY A 298 14.74 -2.23 -6.23
CA GLY A 298 16.20 -2.11 -6.04
C GLY A 298 16.75 -0.69 -6.16
N THR A 299 15.90 0.31 -6.38
CA THR A 299 16.25 1.74 -6.40
C THR A 299 16.13 2.37 -5.01
N PRO A 300 16.76 3.53 -4.72
CA PRO A 300 16.50 4.26 -3.49
C PRO A 300 15.02 4.63 -3.34
N TYR A 301 14.47 4.58 -2.12
CA TYR A 301 13.13 5.08 -1.84
C TYR A 301 13.03 6.59 -2.16
N LYS A 302 11.90 6.99 -2.73
CA LYS A 302 11.50 8.38 -2.90
C LYS A 302 10.79 8.86 -1.63
N VAL A 303 11.07 10.08 -1.20
CA VAL A 303 10.45 10.66 0.00
C VAL A 303 9.67 11.92 -0.36
N VAL A 304 8.36 11.89 -0.10
CA VAL A 304 7.45 13.03 -0.22
C VAL A 304 7.16 13.55 1.18
N ARG A 305 7.29 14.86 1.38
CA ARG A 305 7.08 15.48 2.69
C ARG A 305 5.72 16.17 2.76
N VAL A 306 4.95 15.86 3.80
CA VAL A 306 3.67 16.52 4.10
C VAL A 306 3.79 17.24 5.45
N PRO A 307 3.27 18.46 5.63
CA PRO A 307 3.38 19.15 6.93
C PRO A 307 2.69 18.37 8.05
N MET A 308 3.20 18.46 9.28
CA MET A 308 2.44 18.11 10.49
C MET A 308 1.88 19.42 11.06
N PRO A 309 0.57 19.69 10.98
CA PRO A 309 0.03 21.00 11.32
C PRO A 309 -0.04 21.20 12.84
N PRO A 310 0.24 22.41 13.35
CA PRO A 310 0.03 22.71 14.77
C PRO A 310 -1.45 22.80 15.13
N GLU A 311 -1.72 22.69 16.42
CA GLU A 311 -2.98 23.10 17.03
C GLU A 311 -2.79 24.44 17.75
N ASN A 312 -3.41 25.51 17.26
CA ASN A 312 -3.26 26.85 17.86
C ASN A 312 -1.79 27.26 18.07
N GLY A 313 -0.90 26.85 17.15
CA GLY A 313 0.54 27.09 17.23
C GLY A 313 1.33 26.14 18.13
N GLN A 314 0.68 25.17 18.78
CA GLN A 314 1.28 24.16 19.64
C GLN A 314 1.47 22.82 18.90
N TYR A 315 2.43 22.02 19.36
CA TYR A 315 2.79 20.71 18.82
C TYR A 315 2.88 19.68 19.96
N PRO A 316 3.04 18.37 19.67
CA PRO A 316 3.04 17.32 20.70
C PRO A 316 4.13 17.43 21.77
N ASN A 317 5.25 18.11 21.50
CA ASN A 317 6.27 18.38 22.52
C ASN A 317 5.87 19.44 23.56
N THR A 318 4.74 20.11 23.37
CA THR A 318 4.15 21.01 24.34
C THR A 318 2.81 20.46 24.81
N THR A 319 1.71 20.94 24.24
CA THR A 319 0.33 20.56 24.59
C THR A 319 -0.55 20.40 23.36
N GLY A 320 0.01 20.45 22.15
CA GLY A 320 -0.77 20.36 20.92
C GLY A 320 -1.04 18.91 20.52
N ASP A 321 -2.17 18.66 19.89
CA ASP A 321 -2.54 17.35 19.36
C ASP A 321 -1.56 16.81 18.30
N TYR A 322 -1.54 15.48 18.16
CA TYR A 322 -0.76 14.75 17.15
C TYR A 322 -1.40 14.80 15.76
N ARG A 323 -1.62 16.00 15.21
CA ARG A 323 -2.25 16.17 13.89
C ARG A 323 -1.33 15.72 12.77
N THR A 324 -1.86 14.95 11.82
CA THR A 324 -1.08 14.33 10.74
C THR A 324 -1.90 14.16 9.48
N TYR A 325 -1.32 14.48 8.32
CA TYR A 325 -1.93 14.20 7.01
C TYR A 325 -1.51 12.83 6.43
N ALA A 326 -0.63 12.10 7.13
CA ALA A 326 -0.18 10.77 6.70
C ALA A 326 -1.21 9.68 7.04
N ASN A 327 -2.09 9.90 8.03
CA ASN A 327 -3.12 8.96 8.48
C ASN A 327 -4.33 8.91 7.52
N ALA A 328 -4.05 8.84 6.22
CA ALA A 328 -5.01 8.74 5.13
C ALA A 328 -5.28 7.27 4.76
N VAL A 329 -6.35 7.00 4.00
CA VAL A 329 -6.67 5.67 3.48
C VAL A 329 -6.93 5.70 1.97
N PHE A 330 -6.43 4.69 1.26
CA PHE A 330 -6.77 4.43 -0.13
C PHE A 330 -8.11 3.71 -0.24
N VAL A 331 -8.98 4.18 -1.13
CA VAL A 331 -10.25 3.54 -1.48
C VAL A 331 -10.42 3.57 -2.99
N ASN A 332 -9.84 2.58 -3.67
CA ASN A 332 -9.76 2.51 -5.14
C ASN A 332 -9.28 3.84 -5.74
N LYS A 333 -10.15 4.64 -6.38
CA LYS A 333 -9.76 5.90 -7.06
C LYS A 333 -9.84 7.12 -6.14
N THR A 334 -10.18 6.95 -4.87
CA THR A 334 -10.29 8.00 -3.86
C THR A 334 -9.25 7.83 -2.76
N ILE A 335 -8.68 8.92 -2.27
CA ILE A 335 -7.85 8.96 -1.05
C ILE A 335 -8.59 9.84 -0.04
N ILE A 336 -8.89 9.28 1.14
CA ILE A 336 -9.53 10.01 2.22
C ILE A 336 -8.45 10.50 3.18
N VAL A 337 -8.33 11.81 3.36
CA VAL A 337 -7.24 12.46 4.10
C VAL A 337 -7.82 13.21 5.32
N PRO A 338 -7.22 13.08 6.52
CA PRO A 338 -7.66 13.84 7.69
C PRO A 338 -7.36 15.33 7.54
N PHE A 339 -8.34 16.20 7.76
CA PHE A 339 -8.22 17.66 7.72
C PHE A 339 -8.41 18.25 9.12
N TYR A 340 -7.80 19.40 9.37
CA TYR A 340 -7.78 20.03 10.69
C TYR A 340 -7.97 21.54 10.63
N GLN A 341 -7.27 22.22 9.72
CA GLN A 341 -7.32 23.66 9.60
C GLN A 341 -6.98 24.08 8.17
N GLN A 342 -7.90 24.83 7.54
CA GLN A 342 -7.88 25.13 6.11
C GLN A 342 -6.52 25.63 5.57
N GLN A 343 -5.80 26.47 6.34
CA GLN A 343 -4.50 27.01 5.92
C GLN A 343 -3.43 25.92 5.69
N TYR A 344 -3.47 24.83 6.46
CA TYR A 344 -2.55 23.70 6.30
C TYR A 344 -3.15 22.62 5.39
N ASP A 345 -4.47 22.43 5.47
CA ASP A 345 -5.20 21.41 4.68
C ASP A 345 -5.02 21.64 3.18
N THR A 346 -5.08 22.90 2.73
CA THR A 346 -4.86 23.25 1.31
C THR A 346 -3.47 22.87 0.80
N THR A 347 -2.45 22.95 1.65
CA THR A 347 -1.08 22.52 1.31
C THR A 347 -0.98 21.01 1.25
N ALA A 348 -1.54 20.30 2.23
CA ALA A 348 -1.54 18.85 2.26
C ALA A 348 -2.34 18.26 1.09
N GLN A 349 -3.50 18.82 0.77
CA GLN A 349 -4.33 18.42 -0.36
C GLN A 349 -3.58 18.55 -1.68
N ARG A 350 -2.88 19.69 -1.90
CA ARG A 350 -2.07 19.88 -3.10
C ARG A 350 -0.97 18.83 -3.22
N ILE A 351 -0.23 18.56 -2.14
CA ILE A 351 0.83 17.54 -2.12
C ILE A 351 0.26 16.16 -2.51
N TRP A 352 -0.87 15.76 -1.91
CA TRP A 352 -1.56 14.52 -2.26
C TRP A 352 -1.99 14.47 -3.73
N GLN A 353 -2.58 15.55 -4.25
CA GLN A 353 -3.04 15.62 -5.65
C GLN A 353 -1.88 15.60 -6.66
N GLU A 354 -0.79 16.29 -6.36
CA GLU A 354 0.40 16.34 -7.23
C GLU A 354 1.16 15.00 -7.23
N THR A 355 1.19 14.32 -6.09
CA THR A 355 1.90 13.05 -5.92
C THR A 355 1.08 11.87 -6.43
N MET A 356 -0.26 11.95 -6.34
CA MET A 356 -1.18 10.90 -6.77
C MET A 356 -2.12 11.37 -7.90
N PRO A 357 -1.61 11.60 -9.14
CA PRO A 357 -2.44 12.05 -10.24
C PRO A 357 -3.68 11.17 -10.49
N GLY A 358 -4.81 11.83 -10.78
CA GLY A 358 -6.09 11.17 -11.05
C GLY A 358 -6.85 10.69 -9.81
N TYR A 359 -6.22 10.61 -8.64
CA TYR A 359 -6.95 10.27 -7.41
C TYR A 359 -7.83 11.43 -6.96
N LYS A 360 -9.05 11.09 -6.53
CA LYS A 360 -9.93 12.03 -5.85
C LYS A 360 -9.50 12.14 -4.39
N VAL A 361 -8.95 13.29 -3.99
CA VAL A 361 -8.61 13.56 -2.59
C VAL A 361 -9.83 14.12 -1.86
N VAL A 362 -10.31 13.42 -0.83
CA VAL A 362 -11.44 13.85 0.02
C VAL A 362 -10.91 14.16 1.42
N GLY A 363 -10.96 15.43 1.81
CA GLY A 363 -10.63 15.87 3.16
C GLY A 363 -11.80 15.67 4.13
N ILE A 364 -11.56 15.10 5.31
CA ILE A 364 -12.56 14.95 6.37
C ILE A 364 -12.02 15.54 7.67
N ASP A 365 -12.81 16.41 8.31
CA ASP A 365 -12.45 17.03 9.59
C ASP A 365 -12.23 15.97 10.70
N CYS A 366 -11.03 15.97 11.25
CA CYS A 366 -10.57 15.04 12.29
C CYS A 366 -10.26 15.72 13.63
N ASN A 367 -10.63 17.01 13.82
CA ASN A 367 -10.38 17.70 15.09
C ASN A 367 -11.03 17.00 16.29
N ALA A 368 -12.17 16.34 16.10
CA ALA A 368 -12.90 15.66 17.18
C ALA A 368 -12.28 14.31 17.59
N ILE A 369 -11.54 13.64 16.71
CA ILE A 369 -10.98 12.31 16.95
C ILE A 369 -9.48 12.35 17.30
N ILE A 370 -8.74 13.35 16.83
CA ILE A 370 -7.30 13.40 16.97
C ILE A 370 -6.76 13.46 18.41
N PRO A 371 -7.48 14.02 19.42
CA PRO A 371 -7.05 13.91 20.82
C PRO A 371 -6.96 12.46 21.32
N SER A 372 -7.64 11.52 20.65
CA SER A 372 -7.58 10.08 20.94
C SER A 372 -6.39 9.36 20.27
N LEU A 373 -5.44 10.11 19.69
CA LEU A 373 -4.24 9.63 18.97
C LEU A 373 -4.54 8.77 17.72
N GLY A 374 -5.55 9.16 16.94
CA GLY A 374 -5.84 8.52 15.66
C GLY A 374 -6.73 9.37 14.75
N ALA A 375 -6.80 9.02 13.47
CA ALA A 375 -7.64 9.68 12.48
C ALA A 375 -8.25 8.66 11.50
N ILE A 376 -8.32 9.00 10.20
CA ILE A 376 -9.04 8.24 9.17
C ILE A 376 -8.51 6.81 9.01
N HIS A 377 -7.19 6.66 8.86
CA HIS A 377 -6.59 5.35 8.63
C HIS A 377 -6.82 4.41 9.82
N CYS A 378 -6.79 4.93 11.04
CA CYS A 378 -6.96 4.16 12.27
C CYS A 378 -8.37 3.56 12.44
N ILE A 379 -9.37 4.11 11.76
CA ILE A 379 -10.79 3.71 11.90
C ILE A 379 -11.37 3.07 10.64
N THR A 380 -10.49 2.67 9.72
CA THR A 380 -10.84 2.02 8.46
C THR A 380 -9.98 0.79 8.23
N LYS A 381 -10.52 -0.21 7.54
CA LYS A 381 -9.79 -1.42 7.14
C LYS A 381 -10.17 -1.82 5.73
N GLU A 382 -9.19 -1.90 4.84
CA GLU A 382 -9.34 -2.33 3.45
C GLU A 382 -9.57 -3.83 3.34
N ILE A 383 -10.41 -4.23 2.38
CA ILE A 383 -10.61 -5.62 2.00
C ILE A 383 -10.36 -5.74 0.49
N GLY A 384 -9.27 -6.44 0.13
CA GLY A 384 -8.89 -6.70 -1.26
C GLY A 384 -9.90 -7.59 -1.99
N VAL A 385 -9.95 -7.51 -3.31
CA VAL A 385 -10.87 -8.31 -4.15
C VAL A 385 -10.58 -9.82 -4.11
N ASN A 386 -11.60 -10.66 -4.26
CA ASN A 386 -11.40 -12.12 -4.31
C ASN A 386 -10.61 -12.59 -5.54
N ASP A 387 -10.60 -11.80 -6.62
CA ASP A 387 -10.01 -12.15 -7.91
C ASP A 387 -9.09 -11.01 -8.40
N PRO A 388 -7.89 -10.86 -7.83
CA PRO A 388 -7.02 -9.73 -8.13
C PRO A 388 -6.38 -9.85 -9.51
N LEU A 389 -6.42 -8.76 -10.28
CA LEU A 389 -5.56 -8.54 -11.43
C LEU A 389 -4.47 -7.56 -10.97
N ARG A 390 -3.21 -7.94 -11.05
CA ARG A 390 -2.10 -7.14 -10.52
C ARG A 390 -1.20 -6.68 -11.64
N ILE A 391 -0.84 -5.39 -11.66
CA ILE A 391 0.13 -4.80 -12.59
C ILE A 391 1.19 -4.08 -11.76
N ILE A 392 2.43 -4.56 -11.84
CA ILE A 392 3.60 -3.99 -11.16
C ILE A 392 4.50 -3.38 -12.22
N HIS A 393 4.79 -2.08 -12.09
CA HIS A 393 5.65 -1.37 -13.03
C HIS A 393 6.38 -0.25 -12.31
N GLN A 394 7.71 -0.21 -12.45
CA GLN A 394 8.49 0.93 -12.01
C GLN A 394 8.44 2.04 -13.06
N ALA A 395 7.96 3.22 -12.66
CA ALA A 395 7.84 4.35 -13.56
C ALA A 395 9.20 4.75 -14.18
N LEU A 396 9.24 4.84 -15.51
CA LEU A 396 10.38 5.34 -16.27
C LEU A 396 10.87 6.69 -15.75
N GLN A 397 12.18 6.81 -15.62
CA GLN A 397 12.87 8.08 -15.46
C GLN A 397 12.98 8.81 -16.80
N CYS A 398 13.44 10.06 -16.79
CA CYS A 398 13.69 10.80 -18.03
C CYS A 398 14.56 9.99 -19.00
N GLN A 399 14.17 9.99 -20.26
CA GLN A 399 14.78 9.21 -21.33
C GLN A 399 15.57 10.13 -22.25
N ASP A 400 16.72 9.66 -22.71
CA ASP A 400 17.55 10.34 -23.71
C ASP A 400 17.40 9.64 -25.06
N ASN A 401 16.96 10.38 -26.07
CA ASN A 401 16.78 9.87 -27.43
C ASN A 401 18.09 9.35 -28.04
N SER A 402 19.25 9.80 -27.55
CA SER A 402 20.54 9.26 -27.93
C SER A 402 20.69 7.79 -27.48
N ASN A 403 20.06 7.39 -26.37
CA ASN A 403 20.12 6.02 -25.84
C ASN A 403 18.94 5.14 -26.30
N ALA A 404 17.81 5.77 -26.62
CA ALA A 404 16.58 5.12 -27.06
C ALA A 404 16.10 5.71 -28.41
N PRO A 405 16.82 5.45 -29.52
CA PRO A 405 16.53 6.09 -30.81
C PRO A 405 15.20 5.64 -31.42
N ASP A 406 14.76 4.41 -31.13
CA ASP A 406 13.59 3.78 -31.76
C ASP A 406 12.34 3.83 -30.85
N ALA A 407 12.50 3.46 -29.58
CA ALA A 407 11.44 3.41 -28.59
C ALA A 407 11.98 3.37 -27.16
N TYR A 408 11.13 3.73 -26.20
CA TYR A 408 11.35 3.56 -24.77
C TYR A 408 10.75 2.23 -24.31
N SER A 409 11.58 1.36 -23.76
CA SER A 409 11.19 0.05 -23.24
C SER A 409 10.28 0.18 -22.01
N ILE A 410 9.21 -0.60 -21.97
CA ILE A 410 8.31 -0.74 -20.83
C ILE A 410 8.36 -2.18 -20.36
N TYR A 411 8.56 -2.38 -19.06
CA TYR A 411 8.52 -3.68 -18.41
C TYR A 411 7.49 -3.65 -17.28
N ALA A 412 6.63 -4.67 -17.20
CA ALA A 412 5.73 -4.83 -16.08
C ALA A 412 5.57 -6.30 -15.70
N THR A 413 5.37 -6.58 -14.43
CA THR A 413 4.88 -7.89 -13.99
C THR A 413 3.34 -7.83 -13.91
N ILE A 414 2.64 -8.66 -14.67
CA ILE A 414 1.18 -8.67 -14.77
C ILE A 414 0.64 -10.06 -14.44
N GLN A 415 -0.14 -10.15 -13.37
CA GLN A 415 -0.55 -11.42 -12.76
C GLN A 415 -2.08 -11.52 -12.65
N HIS A 416 -2.62 -12.67 -13.00
CA HIS A 416 -4.01 -13.07 -12.71
C HIS A 416 -4.11 -14.60 -12.73
N ARG A 417 -4.92 -15.21 -11.85
CA ARG A 417 -5.00 -16.67 -11.76
C ARG A 417 -5.42 -17.37 -13.06
N SER A 418 -6.22 -16.69 -13.88
CA SER A 418 -6.65 -17.22 -15.19
C SER A 418 -5.60 -17.06 -16.28
N GLY A 419 -4.48 -16.39 -16.01
CA GLY A 419 -3.57 -15.82 -16.99
C GLY A 419 -4.08 -14.51 -17.59
N ILE A 420 -3.20 -13.85 -18.36
CA ILE A 420 -3.45 -12.56 -19.00
C ILE A 420 -3.74 -12.77 -20.50
N PHE A 421 -4.88 -12.27 -20.96
CA PHE A 421 -5.30 -12.32 -22.36
C PHE A 421 -4.53 -11.31 -23.23
N GLY A 422 -4.29 -10.12 -22.69
CA GLY A 422 -3.50 -9.09 -23.35
C GLY A 422 -3.28 -7.88 -22.48
N ALA A 423 -2.23 -7.13 -22.79
CA ALA A 423 -1.92 -5.87 -22.13
C ALA A 423 -1.48 -4.82 -23.15
N LYS A 424 -1.64 -3.55 -22.81
CA LYS A 424 -1.30 -2.40 -23.64
C LYS A 424 -0.64 -1.34 -22.78
N VAL A 425 0.32 -0.62 -23.35
CA VAL A 425 0.76 0.67 -22.81
C VAL A 425 0.08 1.78 -23.60
N PHE A 426 -0.58 2.69 -22.87
CA PHE A 426 -1.19 3.89 -23.42
C PHE A 426 -0.28 5.08 -23.15
N TYR A 427 -0.10 5.97 -24.11
CA TYR A 427 0.78 7.14 -23.97
C TYR A 427 0.29 8.37 -24.73
N THR A 428 0.66 9.55 -24.24
CA THR A 428 0.42 10.85 -24.88
C THR A 428 1.50 11.86 -24.49
N THR A 429 1.73 12.88 -25.32
CA THR A 429 2.53 14.07 -24.97
C THR A 429 1.67 15.28 -24.60
N ASN A 430 0.34 15.15 -24.73
CA ASN A 430 -0.63 16.19 -24.43
C ASN A 430 -1.86 15.56 -23.76
N LEU A 431 -2.11 15.91 -22.50
CA LEU A 431 -3.23 15.37 -21.71
C LEU A 431 -4.62 15.80 -22.23
N SER A 432 -4.69 16.78 -23.15
CA SER A 432 -5.92 17.17 -23.83
C SER A 432 -6.12 16.46 -25.19
N ALA A 433 -5.17 15.64 -25.61
CA ALA A 433 -5.26 14.85 -26.84
C ALA A 433 -5.61 13.38 -26.55
N ASP A 434 -6.01 12.66 -27.60
CA ASP A 434 -6.28 11.22 -27.50
C ASP A 434 -5.02 10.43 -27.13
N TRP A 435 -5.20 9.40 -26.30
CA TRP A 435 -4.14 8.47 -25.93
C TRP A 435 -3.85 7.53 -27.09
N LYS A 436 -2.57 7.40 -27.45
CA LYS A 436 -2.09 6.35 -28.34
C LYS A 436 -1.84 5.09 -27.53
N SER A 437 -1.79 3.93 -28.17
CA SER A 437 -1.42 2.68 -27.49
C SER A 437 -0.52 1.80 -28.34
N THR A 438 0.27 0.97 -27.66
CA THR A 438 0.99 -0.16 -28.24
C THR A 438 0.69 -1.41 -27.43
N ASP A 439 0.66 -2.56 -28.12
CA ASP A 439 0.48 -3.85 -27.46
C ASP A 439 1.73 -4.20 -26.64
N MET A 440 1.49 -4.77 -25.47
CA MET A 440 2.51 -5.46 -24.69
C MET A 440 2.45 -6.95 -25.01
N TRP A 441 3.57 -7.63 -24.87
CA TRP A 441 3.69 -9.07 -25.11
C TRP A 441 4.37 -9.74 -23.92
N GLN A 442 3.99 -10.98 -23.66
CA GLN A 442 4.56 -11.78 -22.59
C GLN A 442 6.00 -12.21 -22.94
N GLY A 443 6.87 -12.24 -21.94
CA GLY A 443 8.22 -12.80 -22.05
C GLY A 443 8.23 -14.28 -22.42
N ILE A 444 9.38 -14.78 -22.87
CA ILE A 444 9.53 -16.19 -23.33
C ILE A 444 9.62 -17.18 -22.16
N ILE A 445 10.17 -16.74 -21.04
CA ILE A 445 10.06 -17.51 -19.79
C ILE A 445 8.59 -17.38 -19.42
N ALA A 446 7.83 -18.48 -19.38
CA ALA A 446 6.41 -18.48 -19.03
C ALA A 446 6.24 -17.97 -17.58
N ASN A 447 6.24 -16.66 -17.45
CA ASN A 447 6.17 -15.93 -16.20
C ASN A 447 5.26 -14.72 -16.41
N ASP A 448 5.04 -14.01 -15.33
CA ASP A 448 4.19 -12.84 -15.31
C ASP A 448 4.87 -11.60 -15.92
N ASP A 449 5.96 -11.72 -16.68
CA ASP A 449 6.69 -10.58 -17.24
C ASP A 449 6.14 -10.16 -18.60
N TRP A 450 5.83 -8.87 -18.72
CA TRP A 450 5.25 -8.25 -19.90
C TRP A 450 6.12 -7.09 -20.37
N PHE A 451 6.40 -7.08 -21.67
CA PHE A 451 7.23 -6.10 -22.33
C PHE A 451 6.40 -5.29 -23.30
N GLY A 452 6.64 -3.98 -23.33
CA GLY A 452 6.02 -3.04 -24.25
C GLY A 452 7.05 -2.01 -24.69
N ALA A 453 6.64 -1.14 -25.61
CA ALA A 453 7.49 -0.05 -26.05
C ALA A 453 6.65 1.17 -26.43
N ILE A 454 7.07 2.35 -25.96
CA ILE A 454 6.52 3.63 -26.41
C ILE A 454 7.45 4.17 -27.51
N PRO A 455 6.97 4.38 -28.76
CA PRO A 455 7.79 4.96 -29.82
C PRO A 455 8.44 6.26 -29.39
N THR A 456 9.68 6.51 -29.83
CA THR A 456 10.44 7.70 -29.46
C THR A 456 9.65 8.98 -29.75
N GLN A 457 9.71 9.92 -28.81
CA GLN A 457 8.99 11.20 -28.85
C GLN A 457 9.97 12.36 -29.08
N PRO A 458 9.51 13.52 -29.58
CA PRO A 458 10.39 14.67 -29.79
C PRO A 458 11.13 15.09 -28.51
N ALA A 459 12.41 15.44 -28.65
CA ALA A 459 13.18 15.98 -27.53
C ALA A 459 12.53 17.26 -26.96
N GLY A 460 12.56 17.41 -25.64
CA GLY A 460 11.87 18.48 -24.92
C GLY A 460 10.39 18.18 -24.59
N SER A 461 9.84 17.06 -25.06
CA SER A 461 8.50 16.63 -24.67
C SER A 461 8.46 16.01 -23.26
N THR A 462 7.26 16.01 -22.66
CA THR A 462 6.93 15.14 -21.52
C THR A 462 5.97 14.07 -22.01
N VAL A 463 6.28 12.81 -21.74
CA VAL A 463 5.42 11.69 -22.08
C VAL A 463 4.65 11.28 -20.83
N TYR A 464 3.34 11.18 -20.95
CA TYR A 464 2.43 10.64 -19.96
C TYR A 464 1.98 9.25 -20.42
N TYR A 465 1.95 8.27 -19.51
CA TYR A 465 1.62 6.89 -19.87
C TYR A 465 1.00 6.10 -18.70
N TYR A 466 0.29 5.03 -19.04
CA TYR A 466 -0.25 4.04 -18.11
C TYR A 466 -0.31 2.66 -18.78
N ILE A 467 -0.49 1.60 -17.99
CA ILE A 467 -0.63 0.23 -18.49
C ILE A 467 -2.07 -0.25 -18.23
N GLU A 468 -2.65 -0.92 -19.21
CA GLU A 468 -3.92 -1.66 -19.09
C GLU A 468 -3.66 -3.13 -19.35
N ALA A 469 -4.29 -4.00 -18.57
CA ALA A 469 -4.28 -5.44 -18.80
C ALA A 469 -5.69 -6.02 -18.74
N THR A 470 -5.93 -7.06 -19.52
CA THR A 470 -7.15 -7.86 -19.50
C THR A 470 -6.79 -9.32 -19.24
N ALA A 471 -7.40 -9.94 -18.24
CA ALA A 471 -7.26 -11.35 -17.91
C ALA A 471 -8.15 -12.23 -18.81
N PHE A 472 -7.84 -13.53 -18.91
CA PHE A 472 -8.63 -14.49 -19.72
C PHE A 472 -10.10 -14.63 -19.27
N ASN A 473 -10.43 -14.32 -18.02
CA ASN A 473 -11.82 -14.28 -17.55
C ASN A 473 -12.55 -12.97 -17.90
N GLY A 474 -11.90 -12.03 -18.60
CA GLY A 474 -12.46 -10.76 -19.04
C GLY A 474 -12.30 -9.61 -18.04
N LYS A 475 -11.68 -9.83 -16.87
CA LYS A 475 -11.36 -8.75 -15.93
C LYS A 475 -10.30 -7.81 -16.53
N THR A 476 -10.56 -6.50 -16.47
CA THR A 476 -9.63 -5.46 -16.94
C THR A 476 -9.26 -4.52 -15.80
N LEU A 477 -7.98 -4.13 -15.75
CA LEU A 477 -7.45 -3.15 -14.79
C LEU A 477 -6.43 -2.25 -15.49
N THR A 478 -6.34 -1.01 -15.02
CA THR A 478 -5.27 -0.08 -15.36
C THR A 478 -4.35 0.18 -14.16
N ARG A 479 -3.08 0.48 -14.43
CA ARG A 479 -2.12 1.02 -13.44
C ARG A 479 -1.52 2.32 -13.97
N PRO A 480 -1.67 3.45 -13.24
CA PRO A 480 -2.45 3.61 -11.99
C PRO A 480 -3.95 3.31 -12.17
N ILE A 481 -4.64 2.86 -11.10
CA ILE A 481 -6.08 2.50 -11.13
C ILE A 481 -6.99 3.67 -11.54
N THR A 482 -6.47 4.89 -11.45
CA THR A 482 -7.13 6.15 -11.82
C THR A 482 -6.95 6.51 -13.30
N ALA A 483 -6.22 5.72 -14.09
CA ALA A 483 -6.05 5.98 -15.52
C ALA A 483 -7.42 5.99 -16.25
N PRO A 484 -7.56 6.83 -17.30
CA PRO A 484 -6.54 7.69 -17.92
C PRO A 484 -6.29 9.02 -17.19
N THR A 485 -7.06 9.34 -16.14
CA THR A 485 -6.88 10.61 -15.41
C THR A 485 -5.61 10.62 -14.56
N GLY A 486 -5.21 9.46 -14.04
CA GLY A 486 -3.90 9.23 -13.44
C GLY A 486 -2.95 8.57 -14.41
N TRP A 487 -1.66 8.85 -14.25
CA TRP A 487 -0.61 8.43 -15.16
C TRP A 487 0.75 8.50 -14.48
N TRP A 488 1.74 7.86 -15.09
CA TRP A 488 3.15 8.16 -14.88
C TRP A 488 3.65 9.14 -15.95
N LYS A 489 4.79 9.80 -15.69
CA LYS A 489 5.43 10.67 -16.68
C LYS A 489 6.94 10.53 -16.68
N PHE A 490 7.54 10.82 -17.82
CA PHE A 490 8.98 11.06 -17.95
C PHE A 490 9.26 12.18 -18.95
N CYS A 491 10.40 12.86 -18.78
CA CYS A 491 10.85 13.87 -19.74
C CYS A 491 11.74 13.25 -20.82
N VAL A 492 11.75 13.84 -22.01
CA VAL A 492 12.57 13.39 -23.14
C VAL A 492 13.67 14.39 -23.41
N THR A 493 14.91 13.94 -23.38
CA THR A 493 16.11 14.74 -23.68
C THR A 493 16.79 14.23 -24.96
N GLN A 494 17.71 15.02 -25.49
CA GLN A 494 18.60 14.59 -26.55
C GLN A 494 19.96 15.24 -26.32
N ASN A 495 21.00 14.43 -26.14
CA ASN A 495 22.35 14.93 -26.06
C ASN A 495 22.91 15.16 -27.47
N SER A 496 23.24 16.42 -27.78
CA SER A 496 23.86 16.86 -29.04
C SER A 496 25.40 16.88 -28.96
N SER A 497 25.99 16.44 -27.86
CA SER A 497 27.44 16.37 -27.70
C SER A 497 28.01 15.28 -28.62
N THR A 498 28.98 15.68 -29.46
CA THR A 498 29.98 14.73 -29.98
C THR A 498 30.86 14.33 -28.81
N GLU A 499 30.37 13.47 -27.91
CA GLU A 499 31.27 12.78 -26.99
C GLU A 499 32.22 11.93 -27.84
N GLU A 500 33.51 11.98 -27.55
CA GLU A 500 34.45 11.00 -28.09
C GLU A 500 33.84 9.63 -27.87
N ALA A 501 33.55 8.93 -28.97
CA ALA A 501 32.85 7.66 -28.96
C ALA A 501 33.49 6.72 -27.93
N THR A 502 32.84 6.56 -26.78
CA THR A 502 33.12 5.44 -25.88
C THR A 502 33.02 4.19 -26.72
N ALA A 503 34.14 3.51 -26.93
CA ALA A 503 34.17 2.30 -27.74
C ALA A 503 33.65 1.17 -26.86
N VAL A 504 32.32 1.10 -26.73
CA VAL A 504 31.65 -0.08 -26.19
C VAL A 504 31.34 -1.01 -27.35
N ASP A 505 31.89 -2.21 -27.31
CA ASP A 505 31.62 -3.26 -28.28
C ASP A 505 31.12 -4.52 -27.59
N MET A 506 30.26 -5.25 -28.29
CA MET A 506 29.78 -6.56 -27.86
C MET A 506 30.50 -7.60 -28.70
N LEU A 507 31.32 -8.43 -28.08
CA LEU A 507 32.04 -9.49 -28.76
C LEU A 507 31.08 -10.63 -29.14
N ASP A 508 31.59 -11.63 -29.85
CA ASP A 508 30.79 -12.79 -30.23
C ASP A 508 30.28 -13.53 -28.99
N ILE A 509 28.99 -13.80 -29.00
CA ILE A 509 28.29 -14.51 -27.92
C ILE A 509 28.68 -15.98 -27.98
N TYR A 510 29.02 -16.59 -26.85
CA TYR A 510 29.41 -17.99 -26.80
C TYR A 510 28.89 -18.74 -25.56
N PRO A 511 28.55 -20.04 -25.68
CA PRO A 511 28.46 -20.80 -26.93
C PRO A 511 27.33 -20.28 -27.85
N ASN A 512 27.52 -20.34 -29.16
CA ASN A 512 26.50 -19.98 -30.15
C ASN A 512 26.66 -20.90 -31.39
N PRO A 513 25.76 -21.88 -31.61
CA PRO A 513 24.46 -22.02 -30.96
C PRO A 513 24.53 -22.36 -29.47
N ALA A 514 23.59 -21.82 -28.71
CA ALA A 514 23.45 -21.94 -27.26
C ALA A 514 22.32 -22.90 -26.89
N SER A 515 22.48 -23.65 -25.80
CA SER A 515 21.43 -24.54 -25.25
C SER A 515 21.28 -24.43 -23.73
N ALA A 516 22.04 -23.53 -23.10
CA ALA A 516 22.12 -23.32 -21.65
C ALA A 516 22.73 -21.94 -21.37
N VAL A 517 23.38 -21.76 -20.22
CA VAL A 517 24.12 -20.54 -19.89
C VAL A 517 25.08 -20.14 -21.01
N THR A 518 24.92 -18.89 -21.45
CA THR A 518 25.57 -18.26 -22.59
C THR A 518 26.15 -16.93 -22.16
N VAL A 519 27.37 -16.66 -22.60
CA VAL A 519 28.14 -15.47 -22.24
C VAL A 519 27.99 -14.42 -23.32
N ILE A 520 27.66 -13.20 -22.90
CA ILE A 520 27.61 -11.99 -23.70
C ILE A 520 28.80 -11.11 -23.27
N PRO A 521 29.94 -11.17 -23.99
CA PRO A 521 31.13 -10.44 -23.60
C PRO A 521 31.01 -9.00 -24.12
N VAL A 522 31.20 -8.03 -23.23
CA VAL A 522 31.19 -6.60 -23.55
C VAL A 522 32.54 -6.01 -23.19
N GLN A 523 33.11 -5.26 -24.13
CA GLN A 523 34.35 -4.53 -23.94
C GLN A 523 34.04 -3.03 -23.98
N SER A 524 34.52 -2.27 -22.99
CA SER A 524 34.34 -0.82 -22.94
C SER A 524 35.65 -0.09 -22.70
N SER A 525 35.89 1.02 -23.41
CA SER A 525 37.08 1.87 -23.22
C SER A 525 37.02 2.77 -21.98
N SER A 526 35.82 3.03 -21.44
CA SER A 526 35.61 3.73 -20.16
C SER A 526 34.31 3.25 -19.52
N ASN A 527 33.98 3.73 -18.32
CA ASN A 527 32.65 3.47 -17.74
C ASN A 527 31.58 4.07 -18.65
N ALA A 528 30.55 3.29 -18.98
CA ALA A 528 29.45 3.70 -19.84
C ALA A 528 28.13 3.20 -19.25
N ARG A 529 27.03 3.93 -19.46
CA ARG A 529 25.70 3.45 -19.06
C ARG A 529 24.99 2.85 -20.26
N GLY A 530 24.39 1.68 -20.10
CA GLY A 530 23.72 0.99 -21.19
C GLY A 530 22.90 -0.21 -20.76
N ASN A 531 22.28 -0.85 -21.74
CA ASN A 531 21.47 -2.05 -21.55
C ASN A 531 21.76 -3.11 -22.62
N ILE A 532 21.54 -4.37 -22.24
CA ILE A 532 21.69 -5.56 -23.08
C ILE A 532 20.32 -6.23 -23.15
N LEU A 533 19.72 -6.17 -24.33
CA LEU A 533 18.36 -6.61 -24.60
C LEU A 533 18.37 -7.76 -25.60
N VAL A 534 17.53 -8.77 -25.43
CA VAL A 534 17.35 -9.86 -26.39
C VAL A 534 16.06 -9.61 -27.15
N TYR A 535 16.12 -9.70 -28.48
CA TYR A 535 14.97 -9.58 -29.37
C TYR A 535 14.76 -10.88 -30.15
N ASN A 536 13.50 -11.23 -30.43
CA ASN A 536 13.18 -12.32 -31.36
C ASN A 536 13.28 -11.88 -32.83
N SER A 537 13.03 -12.79 -33.77
CA SER A 537 13.06 -12.50 -35.21
C SER A 537 11.97 -11.53 -35.70
N LEU A 538 10.96 -11.24 -34.88
CA LEU A 538 9.91 -10.27 -35.17
C LEU A 538 10.26 -8.86 -34.65
N GLY A 539 11.44 -8.68 -34.04
CA GLY A 539 11.86 -7.41 -33.45
C GLY A 539 11.21 -7.11 -32.10
N GLN A 540 10.58 -8.10 -31.47
CA GLN A 540 10.01 -7.97 -30.12
C GLN A 540 11.08 -8.27 -29.08
N MET A 541 11.19 -7.44 -28.04
CA MET A 541 12.15 -7.63 -26.94
C MET A 541 11.66 -8.73 -26.01
N VAL A 542 12.43 -9.79 -25.79
CA VAL A 542 11.97 -10.97 -25.05
C VAL A 542 12.65 -11.14 -23.70
N LEU A 543 13.73 -10.40 -23.45
CA LEU A 543 14.48 -10.43 -22.20
C LEU A 543 15.40 -9.21 -22.09
N GLU A 544 15.44 -8.55 -20.93
CA GLU A 544 16.52 -7.64 -20.55
C GLU A 544 17.57 -8.41 -19.73
N VAL A 545 18.79 -8.54 -20.27
CA VAL A 545 19.90 -9.23 -19.60
C VAL A 545 20.58 -8.32 -18.59
N PHE A 546 20.64 -7.02 -18.89
CA PHE A 546 21.32 -6.04 -18.06
C PHE A 546 20.83 -4.63 -18.38
N ALA A 547 20.69 -3.78 -17.35
CA ALA A 547 20.56 -2.34 -17.48
C ALA A 547 21.32 -1.65 -16.33
N GLY A 548 22.30 -0.80 -16.66
CA GLY A 548 23.13 -0.15 -15.62
C GLY A 548 24.44 0.42 -16.14
N GLU A 549 25.40 0.58 -15.23
CA GLU A 549 26.77 0.96 -15.57
C GLU A 549 27.59 -0.25 -16.02
N ILE A 550 28.13 -0.16 -17.23
CA ILE A 550 29.12 -1.05 -17.82
C ILE A 550 30.50 -0.50 -17.46
N PRO A 551 31.30 -1.22 -16.64
CA PRO A 551 32.61 -0.74 -16.24
C PRO A 551 33.61 -0.77 -17.40
N SER A 552 34.65 0.06 -17.33
CA SER A 552 35.77 0.02 -18.27
C SER A 552 36.47 -1.34 -18.25
N GLY A 553 36.86 -1.85 -19.41
CA GLY A 553 37.48 -3.16 -19.58
C GLY A 553 36.53 -4.21 -20.14
N ASN A 554 36.84 -5.48 -19.90
CA ASN A 554 36.03 -6.61 -20.35
C ASN A 554 35.09 -7.06 -19.23
N THR A 555 33.79 -7.09 -19.53
CA THR A 555 32.75 -7.56 -18.62
C THR A 555 31.94 -8.65 -19.31
N ASN A 556 31.69 -9.75 -18.61
CA ASN A 556 30.83 -10.83 -19.11
C ASN A 556 29.46 -10.70 -18.48
N TYR A 557 28.44 -10.67 -19.34
CA TYR A 557 27.05 -10.82 -18.94
C TYR A 557 26.57 -12.22 -19.28
N PHE A 558 25.62 -12.73 -18.52
CA PHE A 558 25.20 -14.13 -18.62
C PHE A 558 23.71 -14.20 -18.92
N LEU A 559 23.38 -15.04 -19.89
CA LEU A 559 22.03 -15.35 -20.34
C LEU A 559 21.85 -16.86 -20.23
N ASP A 560 20.81 -17.34 -19.55
CA ASP A 560 20.43 -18.75 -19.63
C ASP A 560 19.58 -19.01 -20.88
N ALA A 561 20.23 -19.38 -21.98
CA ALA A 561 19.56 -19.66 -23.25
C ALA A 561 18.68 -20.92 -23.19
N GLY A 562 18.87 -21.80 -22.20
CA GLY A 562 17.99 -22.97 -22.00
C GLY A 562 16.55 -22.59 -21.64
N LYS A 563 16.32 -21.33 -21.23
CA LYS A 563 14.99 -20.78 -20.99
C LYS A 563 14.35 -20.13 -22.22
N LEU A 564 15.07 -20.05 -23.34
CA LEU A 564 14.55 -19.52 -24.60
C LEU A 564 14.11 -20.66 -25.52
N ALA A 565 13.00 -20.49 -26.24
CA ALA A 565 12.60 -21.46 -27.27
C ALA A 565 13.66 -21.54 -28.38
N SER A 566 13.88 -22.73 -28.94
CA SER A 566 14.84 -22.93 -30.03
C SER A 566 14.52 -22.00 -31.21
N GLY A 567 15.51 -21.23 -31.67
CA GLY A 567 15.26 -20.16 -32.62
C GLY A 567 16.43 -19.21 -32.81
N THR A 568 16.19 -18.16 -33.60
CA THR A 568 17.16 -17.07 -33.80
C THR A 568 16.71 -15.83 -33.03
N TYR A 569 17.63 -15.30 -32.24
CA TYR A 569 17.48 -14.08 -31.46
C TYR A 569 18.57 -13.07 -31.84
N PHE A 570 18.34 -11.82 -31.47
CA PHE A 570 19.25 -10.71 -31.64
C PHE A 570 19.49 -10.05 -30.29
N VAL A 571 20.70 -10.18 -29.76
CA VAL A 571 21.12 -9.46 -28.57
C VAL A 571 21.59 -8.08 -29.01
N LYS A 572 21.00 -7.03 -28.43
CA LYS A 572 21.25 -5.62 -28.69
C LYS A 572 21.87 -5.00 -27.45
N LEU A 573 23.11 -4.52 -27.58
CA LEU A 573 23.77 -3.64 -26.61
C LEU A 573 23.52 -2.19 -27.04
N GLN A 574 22.97 -1.35 -26.15
CA GLN A 574 22.77 0.08 -26.42
C GLN A 574 23.47 0.92 -25.35
N THR A 575 24.34 1.83 -25.78
CA THR A 575 25.10 2.74 -24.89
C THR A 575 25.37 4.06 -25.60
N GLY A 576 25.07 5.22 -25.01
CA GLY A 576 25.55 6.54 -25.45
C GLY A 576 25.48 6.81 -26.96
N GLY A 577 24.35 6.55 -27.62
CA GLY A 577 24.21 6.72 -29.08
C GLY A 577 24.61 5.51 -29.94
N GLN A 578 25.31 4.53 -29.37
CA GLN A 578 25.76 3.34 -30.08
C GLN A 578 24.84 2.16 -29.85
N VAL A 579 24.57 1.43 -30.94
CA VAL A 579 23.88 0.16 -30.92
C VAL A 579 24.82 -0.90 -31.50
N ARG A 580 24.97 -2.03 -30.81
CA ARG A 580 25.62 -3.23 -31.31
C ARG A 580 24.66 -4.39 -31.26
N VAL A 581 24.57 -5.14 -32.34
CA VAL A 581 23.70 -6.32 -32.44
C VAL A 581 24.56 -7.55 -32.70
N ARG A 582 24.27 -8.63 -31.98
CA ARG A 582 24.83 -9.96 -32.23
C ARG A 582 23.71 -10.97 -32.33
N LYS A 583 23.82 -11.86 -33.31
CA LYS A 583 22.88 -12.97 -33.50
C LYS A 583 23.15 -14.03 -32.44
N LEU A 584 22.12 -14.53 -31.79
CA LEU A 584 22.15 -15.69 -30.90
C LEU A 584 21.24 -16.78 -31.47
N VAL A 585 21.78 -17.97 -31.73
CA VAL A 585 20.99 -19.14 -32.11
C VAL A 585 20.79 -20.01 -30.88
N VAL A 586 19.55 -20.26 -30.49
CA VAL A 586 19.21 -21.15 -29.38
C VAL A 586 18.76 -22.51 -29.95
N ARG A 587 19.26 -23.60 -29.37
CA ARG A 587 18.96 -24.98 -29.76
C ARG A 587 18.22 -25.73 -28.67
#